data_AF-A0A537SBT7-F1
#
_entry.id   AF-A0A537SBT7-F1
#
_cell.length_a   1.000
_cell.length_b   1.000
_cell.length_c   1.000
_cell.angle_alpha   90.00
_cell.angle_beta   90.00
_cell.angle_gamma   90.00
#
_symmetry.space_group_name_H-M   'P 1'
#
loop_
_entity.id
_entity.type
_entity.pdbx_description
1 polymer ?
#
loop_
_entity_poly.entity_id
_entity_poly.type
_entity_poly.pdbx_seq_one_letter_code
_entity_poly.pdbx_strand_id
1 'polypeptide(L)'
;MYPENNRAEEHSEYGPVYLAIERALWALGPALILFLILSFPAREAARQQAEADLAAHIASENKEYCAKWGMPIGSPEHTDCIRDLVAIRARAEQRVRDQATTDF
;
A
#
# COMPACT_ATOMS: atom_id res chain seq x y z
N MET A 1 9.96 33.24 -60.82
CA MET A 1 8.90 33.52 -59.83
C MET A 1 8.43 32.20 -59.24
N TYR A 2 9.10 31.72 -58.19
CA TYR A 2 8.62 30.63 -57.34
C TYR A 2 8.81 31.12 -55.90
N PRO A 3 7.79 31.01 -55.04
CA PRO A 3 7.73 31.76 -53.79
C PRO A 3 8.77 31.26 -52.80
N GLU A 4 9.44 32.21 -52.13
CA GLU A 4 10.29 31.94 -50.98
C GLU A 4 9.51 31.15 -49.92
N ASN A 5 10.16 30.09 -49.44
CA ASN A 5 9.66 29.21 -48.42
C ASN A 5 9.71 29.90 -47.05
N ASN A 6 8.83 30.88 -46.83
CA ASN A 6 8.67 31.59 -45.55
C ASN A 6 7.79 30.79 -44.57
N ARG A 7 8.04 29.48 -44.45
CA ARG A 7 7.34 28.60 -43.50
C ARG A 7 8.26 28.01 -42.43
N ALA A 8 9.52 28.45 -42.38
CA ALA A 8 10.54 27.92 -41.48
C ALA A 8 10.63 28.65 -40.13
N GLU A 9 9.98 29.80 -39.95
CA GLU A 9 10.22 30.65 -38.76
C GLU A 9 9.27 30.43 -37.58
N GLU A 10 8.14 29.71 -37.73
CA GLU A 10 7.19 29.53 -36.62
C GLU A 10 7.47 28.30 -35.72
N HIS A 11 8.41 27.42 -36.10
CA HIS A 11 8.72 26.20 -35.34
C HIS A 11 9.97 26.30 -34.44
N SER A 12 10.66 27.44 -34.44
CA SER A 12 11.98 27.59 -33.80
C SER A 12 11.94 27.77 -32.28
N GLU A 13 10.85 28.32 -31.73
CA GLU A 13 10.81 28.73 -30.32
C GLU A 13 10.59 27.55 -29.34
N TYR A 14 9.92 26.49 -29.80
CA TYR A 14 9.63 25.30 -28.98
C TYR A 14 10.70 24.19 -29.08
N GLY A 15 11.60 24.25 -30.07
CA GLY A 15 12.64 23.23 -30.28
C GLY A 15 13.55 22.97 -29.06
N PRO A 16 14.15 24.00 -28.43
CA PRO A 16 15.05 23.78 -27.30
C PRO A 16 14.32 23.34 -26.02
N VAL A 17 13.09 23.84 -25.79
CA VAL A 17 12.26 23.45 -24.65
C VAL A 17 11.80 22.00 -24.77
N TYR A 18 11.39 21.58 -25.97
CA TYR A 18 11.01 20.20 -26.24
C TYR A 18 12.19 19.24 -26.03
N LEU A 19 13.38 19.56 -26.54
CA LEU A 19 14.58 18.75 -26.34
C LEU A 19 15.00 18.64 -24.87
N ALA A 20 14.83 19.72 -24.09
CA ALA A 20 15.10 19.71 -22.67
C ALA A 20 14.12 18.80 -21.91
N ILE A 21 12.82 18.88 -22.23
CA ILE A 21 11.77 18.05 -21.64
C ILE A 21 11.98 16.57 -22.03
N GLU A 22 12.27 16.30 -23.29
CA GLU A 22 12.53 14.94 -23.79
C GLU A 22 13.72 14.31 -23.06
N ARG A 23 14.82 15.06 -22.90
CA ARG A 23 15.99 14.59 -22.11
C ARG A 23 15.66 14.36 -20.65
N ALA A 24 14.88 15.24 -20.04
CA ALA A 24 14.45 15.08 -18.65
C ALA A 24 13.57 13.83 -18.48
N LEU A 25 12.64 13.58 -19.41
CA LEU A 25 11.79 12.39 -19.42
C LEU A 25 12.59 11.11 -19.59
N TRP A 26 13.56 11.08 -20.52
CA TRP A 26 14.43 9.93 -20.73
C TRP A 26 15.39 9.66 -19.56
N ALA A 27 15.75 10.67 -18.79
CA ALA A 27 16.55 10.48 -17.58
C ALA A 27 15.71 10.07 -16.36
N LEU A 28 14.62 10.79 -16.10
CA LEU A 28 13.80 10.61 -14.89
C LEU A 28 12.85 9.43 -15.01
N GLY A 29 12.29 9.16 -16.19
CA GLY A 29 11.35 8.07 -16.40
C GLY A 29 11.94 6.70 -16.00
N PRO A 30 13.06 6.27 -16.60
CA PRO A 30 13.71 5.02 -16.23
C PRO A 30 14.17 4.99 -14.78
N ALA A 31 14.69 6.11 -14.26
CA ALA A 31 15.12 6.20 -12.86
C ALA A 31 13.96 5.98 -11.88
N LEU A 32 12.79 6.58 -12.14
CA LEU A 32 11.58 6.38 -11.34
C LEU A 32 11.06 4.95 -11.44
N ILE A 33 11.06 4.37 -12.65
CA ILE A 33 10.66 2.96 -12.84
C ILE A 33 11.57 2.03 -12.04
N LEU A 34 12.90 2.22 -12.13
CA LEU A 34 13.86 1.45 -11.37
C LEU A 34 13.67 1.64 -9.86
N PHE A 35 13.46 2.87 -9.41
CA PHE A 35 13.18 3.15 -8.00
C PHE A 35 11.92 2.42 -7.49
N LEU A 36 10.84 2.39 -8.27
CA LEU A 36 9.62 1.67 -7.91
C LEU A 36 9.86 0.16 -7.84
N ILE A 37 10.57 -0.42 -8.81
CA ILE A 37 10.88 -1.85 -8.84
C ILE A 37 11.75 -2.23 -7.64
N LEU A 38 12.78 -1.43 -7.34
CA LEU A 38 13.72 -1.71 -6.25
C LEU A 38 13.10 -1.45 -4.87
N SER A 39 12.15 -0.52 -4.75
CA SER A 39 11.44 -0.25 -3.49
C SER A 39 10.31 -1.24 -3.20
N PHE A 40 9.78 -1.92 -4.23
CA PHE A 40 8.72 -2.92 -4.08
C PHE A 40 9.00 -3.99 -3.01
N PRO A 41 10.14 -4.73 -3.03
CA PRO A 41 10.40 -5.76 -2.03
C PRO A 41 10.54 -5.20 -0.61
N ALA A 42 11.13 -4.02 -0.45
CA ALA A 42 11.27 -3.38 0.85
C ALA A 42 9.91 -2.98 1.45
N ARG A 43 8.99 -2.48 0.60
CA ARG A 43 7.62 -2.14 1.01
C ARG A 43 6.82 -3.38 1.37
N GLU A 44 6.96 -4.46 0.60
CA GLU A 44 6.29 -5.72 0.88
C GLU A 44 6.80 -6.34 2.18
N ALA A 45 8.12 -6.35 2.41
CA ALA A 45 8.71 -6.81 3.66
C ALA A 45 8.23 -5.98 4.85
N ALA A 46 8.19 -4.65 4.74
CA ALA A 46 7.69 -3.78 5.80
C ALA A 46 6.20 -4.03 6.09
N ARG A 47 5.40 -4.29 5.05
CA ARG A 47 3.98 -4.64 5.21
C ARG A 47 3.82 -5.98 5.92
N GLN A 48 4.54 -7.01 5.50
CA GLN A 48 4.49 -8.34 6.12
C GLN A 48 4.93 -8.30 7.58
N GLN A 49 5.95 -7.50 7.90
CA GLN A 49 6.37 -7.26 9.28
C GLN A 49 5.27 -6.59 10.09
N ALA A 50 4.66 -5.51 9.58
CA ALA A 50 3.57 -4.83 10.28
C ALA A 50 2.35 -5.74 10.51
N GLU A 51 2.00 -6.58 9.53
CA GLU A 51 0.93 -7.58 9.66
C GLU A 51 1.26 -8.65 10.72
N ALA A 52 2.52 -9.11 10.77
CA ALA A 52 2.98 -10.07 11.76
C ALA A 52 3.02 -9.47 13.18
N ASP A 53 3.52 -8.26 13.33
CA ASP A 53 3.57 -7.54 14.62
C ASP A 53 2.16 -7.31 15.15
N LEU A 54 1.24 -6.87 14.29
CA LEU A 54 -0.17 -6.70 14.66
C LEU A 54 -0.78 -8.04 15.12
N ALA A 55 -0.53 -9.13 14.40
CA ALA A 55 -1.02 -10.45 14.78
C ALA A 55 -0.46 -10.90 16.14
N ALA A 56 0.82 -10.62 16.41
CA ALA A 56 1.45 -10.92 17.70
C ALA A 56 0.83 -10.10 18.84
N HIS A 57 0.61 -8.80 18.63
CA HIS A 57 -0.06 -7.93 19.60
C HIS A 57 -1.49 -8.38 19.91
N ILE A 58 -2.25 -8.72 18.87
CA ILE A 58 -3.60 -9.28 19.01
C ILE A 58 -3.58 -10.59 19.81
N ALA A 59 -2.61 -11.47 19.53
CA ALA A 59 -2.48 -12.73 20.23
C ALA A 59 -2.13 -12.53 21.71
N SER A 60 -1.29 -11.55 22.06
CA SER A 60 -1.02 -11.22 23.46
C SER A 60 -2.24 -10.65 24.16
N GLU A 61 -2.95 -9.70 23.54
CA GLU A 61 -4.19 -9.11 24.09
C GLU A 61 -5.23 -10.18 24.39
N ASN A 62 -5.44 -11.12 23.47
CA ASN A 62 -6.42 -12.19 23.65
C ASN A 62 -6.06 -13.10 24.83
N LYS A 63 -4.78 -13.47 24.96
CA LYS A 63 -4.30 -14.29 26.09
C LYS A 63 -4.51 -13.58 27.42
N GLU A 64 -4.13 -12.31 27.50
CA GLU A 64 -4.28 -11.50 28.71
C GLU A 64 -5.74 -11.31 29.08
N TYR A 65 -6.61 -11.03 28.09
CA TYR A 65 -8.04 -10.89 28.31
C TYR A 65 -8.64 -12.18 28.86
N CYS A 66 -8.40 -13.33 28.22
CA CYS A 66 -8.99 -14.59 28.67
C CYS A 66 -8.46 -14.98 30.07
N ALA A 67 -7.17 -14.78 30.34
CA ALA A 67 -6.58 -15.01 31.65
C ALA A 67 -7.21 -14.14 32.76
N LYS A 68 -7.44 -12.85 32.47
CA LYS A 68 -8.08 -11.91 33.39
C LYS A 68 -9.48 -12.36 33.81
N TRP A 69 -10.21 -13.04 32.94
CA TRP A 69 -11.55 -13.56 33.21
C TRP A 69 -11.57 -14.96 33.83
N GLY A 70 -10.43 -15.41 34.38
CA GLY A 70 -10.35 -16.67 35.13
C GLY A 70 -10.25 -17.91 34.26
N MET A 71 -9.92 -17.77 32.97
CA MET A 71 -9.63 -18.89 32.08
C MET A 71 -8.11 -19.09 32.01
N PRO A 72 -7.55 -20.09 32.72
CA PRO A 72 -6.11 -20.26 32.80
C PRO A 72 -5.52 -20.67 31.45
N ILE A 73 -4.30 -20.19 31.17
CA ILE A 73 -3.59 -20.49 29.91
C ILE A 73 -3.47 -22.01 29.74
N GLY A 74 -3.84 -22.50 28.56
CA GLY A 74 -3.77 -23.93 28.21
C GLY A 74 -5.03 -24.73 28.57
N SER A 75 -6.03 -24.11 29.20
CA SER A 75 -7.32 -24.77 29.41
C SER A 75 -8.17 -24.79 28.13
N PRO A 76 -9.13 -25.73 28.01
CA PRO A 76 -10.11 -25.72 26.92
C PRO A 76 -10.87 -24.39 26.84
N GLU A 77 -11.31 -23.85 27.99
CA GLU A 77 -12.06 -22.60 28.08
C GLU A 77 -11.23 -21.40 27.60
N HIS A 78 -9.93 -21.39 27.90
CA HIS A 78 -9.02 -20.36 27.40
C HIS A 78 -8.89 -20.41 25.87
N THR A 79 -8.82 -21.62 25.31
CA THR A 79 -8.72 -21.83 23.85
C THR A 79 -10.01 -21.40 23.15
N ASP A 80 -11.15 -21.73 23.73
CA ASP A 80 -12.46 -21.34 23.20
C ASP A 80 -12.67 -19.82 23.29
N CYS A 81 -12.29 -19.19 24.40
CA CYS A 81 -12.29 -17.73 24.53
C CYS A 81 -11.45 -17.04 23.45
N ILE A 82 -10.22 -17.50 23.20
CA ILE A 82 -9.38 -16.95 22.12
C ILE A 82 -10.07 -17.12 20.77
N ARG A 83 -10.64 -18.30 20.49
CA ARG A 83 -11.35 -18.56 19.23
C ARG A 83 -12.53 -17.59 19.04
N ASP A 84 -13.30 -17.37 20.09
CA ASP A 84 -14.45 -16.46 20.06
C ASP A 84 -14.02 -15.01 19.84
N LEU A 85 -12.95 -14.55 20.51
CA LEU A 85 -12.40 -13.20 20.30
C LEU A 85 -11.93 -12.99 18.85
N VAL A 86 -11.25 -13.97 18.27
CA VAL A 86 -10.84 -13.93 16.85
C VAL A 86 -12.07 -13.86 15.95
N ALA A 87 -13.10 -14.66 16.21
CA ALA A 87 -14.33 -14.66 15.42
C ALA A 87 -15.11 -13.32 15.55
N ILE A 88 -15.15 -12.73 16.74
CA ILE A 88 -15.76 -11.41 16.98
C ILE A 88 -15.03 -10.33 16.17
N ARG A 89 -13.70 -10.32 16.20
CA ARG A 89 -12.88 -9.34 15.47
C ARG A 89 -13.07 -9.49 13.95
N ALA A 90 -13.05 -10.72 13.43
CA ALA A 90 -13.32 -10.98 12.01
C ALA A 90 -14.71 -10.46 11.58
N ARG A 91 -15.75 -10.70 12.39
CA ARG A 91 -17.09 -10.15 12.12
C ARG A 91 -17.12 -8.62 12.18
N ALA A 92 -16.34 -8.00 13.07
CA ALA A 92 -16.26 -6.55 13.16
C ALA A 92 -15.60 -5.94 11.92
N GLU A 93 -14.49 -6.52 11.47
CA GLU A 93 -13.81 -6.10 10.23
C GLU A 93 -14.72 -6.28 9.01
N GLN A 94 -15.47 -7.37 8.94
CA GLN A 94 -16.43 -7.58 7.85
C GLN A 94 -17.48 -6.47 7.81
N ARG A 95 -18.09 -6.11 8.95
CA ARG A 95 -19.07 -5.02 9.01
C ARG A 95 -18.49 -3.68 8.53
N VAL A 96 -17.24 -3.38 8.86
CA VAL A 96 -16.56 -2.16 8.38
C VAL A 96 -16.37 -2.20 6.86
N ARG A 97 -15.97 -3.35 6.30
CA ARG A 97 -15.84 -3.52 4.84
C ARG A 97 -17.19 -3.38 4.14
N ASP A 98 -18.23 -4.01 4.66
CA ASP A 98 -19.58 -3.96 4.10
C ASP A 98 -20.15 -2.52 4.10
N GLN A 99 -19.90 -1.76 5.18
CA GLN A 99 -20.23 -0.34 5.24
C GLN A 99 -19.49 0.47 4.17
N ALA A 100 -18.17 0.28 4.07
CA ALA A 100 -17.37 0.97 3.05
C ALA A 100 -17.83 0.66 1.62
N THR A 101 -18.32 -0.55 1.34
CA THR A 101 -18.86 -0.90 0.02
C THR A 101 -20.25 -0.32 -0.27
N THR A 102 -21.01 0.05 0.76
CA THR A 102 -22.36 0.61 0.62
C THR A 102 -22.33 2.13 0.42
N ASP A 103 -21.23 2.78 0.81
CA ASP A 103 -21.04 4.24 0.72
C ASP A 103 -20.56 4.73 -0.67
N PHE A 104 -20.34 3.82 -1.63
CA PHE A 104 -20.00 4.11 -3.03
C PHE A 104 -21.14 3.74 -3.97
#